data_AF-A0A0K1EMG9-F1
#
_entry.id   AF-A0A0K1EMG9-F1
#
_cell.length_a   1.000
_cell.length_b   1.000
_cell.length_c   1.000
_cell.angle_alpha   90.00
_cell.angle_beta   90.00
_cell.angle_gamma   90.00
#
_symmetry.space_group_name_H-M   'P 1'
#
loop_
_entity.id
_entity.type
_entity.pdbx_description
1 polymer ?
#
loop_
_entity_poly.entity_id
_entity_poly.type
_entity_poly.pdbx_seq_one_letter_code
_entity_poly.pdbx_strand_id
1 'polypeptide(L)'
;MMKRAHGLSALSLLLVTTTALFTGCQSGGDGGATCISLNDFEAATIELWPPNHKTHTLSIDDCIDVNELCEPDVRAFFTYATSDEPRNDTGDGNTEDDIANLTCDSVDLLSERKGNGDARVYNLGFRAIDDMGGTIDGVCRVIVPHDQGGKVPVDSGEAYREEAPDCEP
;
A
#
# COMPACT_ATOMS: atom_id res chain seq x y z
N MET A 1 -1.58 42.86 -35.90
CA MET A 1 -2.15 41.66 -36.57
C MET A 1 -1.90 40.45 -35.69
N MET A 2 -2.98 39.81 -35.23
CA MET A 2 -3.00 38.56 -34.46
C MET A 2 -2.68 37.34 -35.35
N LYS A 3 -2.12 36.28 -34.73
CA LYS A 3 -2.35 34.83 -35.00
C LYS A 3 -1.57 34.06 -33.93
N ARG A 4 -2.18 33.74 -32.78
CA ARG A 4 -2.81 32.45 -32.39
C ARG A 4 -1.92 31.20 -32.60
N ALA A 5 -1.63 30.57 -31.45
CA ALA A 5 -0.95 29.30 -31.17
C ALA A 5 -1.69 28.05 -31.64
N HIS A 6 -1.03 26.88 -31.67
CA HIS A 6 -1.47 25.49 -31.38
C HIS A 6 -0.17 24.62 -31.45
N GLY A 7 0.24 23.69 -30.60
CA GLY A 7 -0.36 22.94 -29.49
C GLY A 7 0.21 21.51 -29.58
N LEU A 8 0.89 21.00 -28.54
CA LEU A 8 1.03 19.55 -28.34
C LEU A 8 0.64 19.26 -26.89
N SER A 9 -0.50 18.57 -26.78
CA SER A 9 -1.19 18.21 -25.56
C SER A 9 -0.37 17.17 -24.79
N ALA A 10 0.12 17.52 -23.61
CA ALA A 10 0.47 16.51 -22.61
C ALA A 10 -0.85 15.87 -22.18
N LEU A 11 -1.05 14.60 -22.55
CA LEU A 11 -2.15 13.80 -22.05
C LEU A 11 -1.83 13.51 -20.58
N SER A 12 -2.25 14.43 -19.71
CA SER A 12 -2.25 14.22 -18.27
C SER A 12 -3.17 13.03 -18.00
N LEU A 13 -2.56 11.91 -17.61
CA LEU A 13 -3.28 10.76 -17.08
C LEU A 13 -3.92 11.24 -15.79
N LEU A 14 -5.19 11.64 -15.88
CA LEU A 14 -6.01 11.96 -14.74
C LEU A 14 -6.21 10.63 -14.00
N LEU A 15 -5.38 10.33 -13.00
CA LEU A 15 -5.75 9.35 -11.99
C LEU A 15 -7.05 9.89 -11.40
N VAL A 16 -8.16 9.24 -11.76
CA VAL A 16 -9.43 9.43 -11.07
C VAL A 16 -9.23 8.77 -9.71
N THR A 17 -8.61 9.49 -8.78
CA THR A 17 -8.78 9.17 -7.37
C THR A 17 -10.25 9.46 -7.09
N THR A 18 -11.03 8.39 -6.97
CA THR A 18 -12.37 8.47 -6.42
C THR A 18 -12.21 8.97 -5.00
N THR A 19 -12.22 10.28 -4.84
CA THR A 19 -12.17 10.95 -3.54
C THR A 19 -13.54 10.73 -2.94
N ALA A 20 -13.65 9.71 -2.07
CA ALA A 20 -14.77 9.61 -1.16
C ALA A 20 -14.68 10.83 -0.24
N LEU A 21 -15.49 11.85 -0.55
CA LEU A 21 -15.59 13.06 0.24
C LEU A 21 -16.35 12.72 1.53
N PHE A 22 -15.62 12.58 2.64
CA PHE A 22 -16.20 12.79 3.97
C PHE A 22 -15.36 13.82 4.71
N THR A 23 -15.86 15.05 4.70
CA THR A 23 -15.33 16.16 5.49
C THR A 23 -15.99 16.14 6.87
N GLY A 24 -15.17 16.10 7.92
CA GLY A 24 -15.50 16.70 9.22
C GLY A 24 -15.21 15.84 10.44
N CYS A 25 -14.12 16.14 11.15
CA CYS A 25 -14.21 16.17 12.61
C CYS A 25 -15.04 17.41 12.94
N GLN A 26 -16.33 17.23 13.19
CA GLN A 26 -17.19 18.30 13.67
C GLN A 26 -17.41 18.02 15.15
N SER A 27 -16.91 18.91 16.01
CA SER A 27 -17.30 18.96 17.41
C SER A 27 -18.78 19.37 17.47
N GLY A 28 -19.66 18.40 17.24
CA GLY A 28 -21.05 18.49 17.60
C GLY A 28 -21.11 18.54 19.12
N GLY A 29 -21.53 19.67 19.68
CA GLY A 29 -22.19 19.63 20.97
C GLY A 29 -23.27 18.54 20.89
N ASP A 30 -23.32 17.68 21.90
CA ASP A 30 -24.27 16.57 22.07
C ASP A 30 -23.82 15.21 21.48
N GLY A 31 -22.65 14.71 21.89
CA GLY A 31 -22.35 13.28 22.07
C GLY A 31 -22.02 12.44 20.83
N GLY A 32 -20.72 12.23 20.59
CA GLY A 32 -20.19 11.21 19.67
C GLY A 32 -19.17 11.80 18.69
N ALA A 33 -17.89 11.81 19.06
CA ALA A 33 -16.80 12.19 18.16
C ALA A 33 -16.43 10.96 17.32
N THR A 34 -16.58 11.03 15.99
CA THR A 34 -16.10 10.00 15.05
C THR A 34 -14.69 10.37 14.59
N CYS A 35 -13.68 9.55 14.86
CA CYS A 35 -12.28 9.85 14.56
C CYS A 35 -11.64 8.76 13.68
N ILE A 36 -11.82 8.88 12.36
CA ILE A 36 -10.89 8.35 11.37
C ILE A 36 -10.73 9.44 10.30
N SER A 37 -9.56 10.11 10.28
CA SER A 37 -9.25 11.09 9.23
C SER A 37 -8.56 10.38 8.06
N LEU A 38 -9.28 10.19 6.95
CA LEU A 38 -8.71 9.67 5.69
C LEU A 38 -7.69 10.61 5.05
N ASN A 39 -7.58 11.86 5.52
CA ASN A 39 -6.73 12.87 4.92
C ASN A 39 -5.24 12.75 5.32
N ASP A 40 -4.90 11.85 6.23
CA ASP A 40 -3.51 11.54 6.62
C ASP A 40 -3.06 10.13 6.19
N PHE A 41 -3.92 9.37 5.50
CA PHE A 41 -3.50 8.10 4.92
C PHE A 41 -2.75 8.38 3.61
N GLU A 42 -1.54 8.93 3.70
CA GLU A 42 -0.60 8.82 2.60
C GLU A 42 -0.23 7.34 2.51
N ALA A 43 -0.45 6.72 1.34
CA ALA A 43 -0.07 5.32 1.16
C ALA A 43 1.43 5.19 1.48
N ALA A 44 1.75 4.60 2.63
CA ALA A 44 3.12 4.35 3.02
C ALA A 44 3.77 3.55 1.89
N THR A 45 4.84 4.11 1.33
CA THR A 45 5.66 3.41 0.36
C THR A 45 6.92 2.94 1.07
N ILE A 46 6.95 1.65 1.38
CA ILE A 46 8.09 1.00 2.04
C ILE A 46 9.04 0.51 0.96
N GLU A 47 10.33 0.86 1.06
CA GLU A 47 11.36 0.38 0.13
C GLU A 47 12.15 -0.78 0.74
N LEU A 48 12.15 -1.94 0.09
CA LEU A 48 13.06 -3.04 0.39
C LEU A 48 14.28 -2.93 -0.52
N TRP A 49 15.43 -2.66 0.07
CA TRP A 49 16.69 -2.50 -0.65
C TRP A 49 17.88 -3.06 0.14
N PRO A 50 18.87 -3.69 -0.52
CA PRO A 50 18.93 -4.00 -1.96
C PRO A 50 18.15 -5.26 -2.36
N PRO A 51 17.84 -5.47 -3.66
CA PRO A 51 17.26 -6.70 -4.19
C PRO A 51 18.28 -7.84 -4.10
N ASN A 52 18.32 -8.49 -2.94
CA ASN A 52 19.38 -9.42 -2.53
C ASN A 52 18.84 -10.77 -2.05
N HIS A 53 17.59 -11.08 -2.39
CA HIS A 53 16.92 -12.34 -2.09
C HIS A 53 16.83 -12.58 -0.57
N LYS A 54 16.70 -11.51 0.22
CA LYS A 54 16.46 -11.60 1.66
C LYS A 54 15.02 -11.31 1.97
N THR A 55 14.49 -12.07 2.93
CA THR A 55 13.16 -11.86 3.51
C THR A 55 13.19 -10.68 4.46
N HIS A 56 12.15 -9.85 4.40
CA HIS A 56 11.86 -8.74 5.30
C HIS A 56 10.48 -8.96 5.93
N THR A 57 10.42 -8.98 7.25
CA THR A 57 9.16 -8.98 7.99
C THR A 57 8.67 -7.55 8.14
N LEU A 58 7.45 -7.28 7.69
CA LEU A 58 6.74 -6.04 7.94
C LEU A 58 5.58 -6.29 8.89
N SER A 59 5.34 -5.35 9.77
CA SER A 59 4.19 -5.33 10.68
C SER A 59 3.10 -4.40 10.16
N ILE A 60 1.87 -4.57 10.65
CA ILE A 60 0.77 -3.66 10.32
C ILE A 60 1.04 -2.21 10.74
N ASP A 61 1.83 -2.01 11.80
CA ASP A 61 2.22 -0.68 12.29
C ASP A 61 3.15 0.04 11.30
N ASP A 62 3.91 -0.70 10.48
CA ASP A 62 4.75 -0.08 9.42
C ASP A 62 3.89 0.53 8.30
N CYS A 63 2.63 0.11 8.19
CA CYS A 63 1.71 0.48 7.13
C CYS A 63 0.72 1.59 7.51
N ILE A 64 0.62 1.92 8.79
CA ILE A 64 -0.40 2.82 9.32
C ILE A 64 0.28 3.94 10.11
N ASP A 65 0.09 5.18 9.67
CA ASP A 65 0.41 6.37 10.45
C ASP A 65 -0.88 6.90 11.09
N VAL A 66 -1.13 6.54 12.35
CA VAL A 66 -2.24 7.08 13.14
C VAL A 66 -1.77 8.37 13.80
N ASN A 67 -2.14 9.50 13.20
CA ASN A 67 -1.81 10.81 13.76
C ASN A 67 -2.53 11.02 15.11
N GLU A 68 -1.76 11.32 16.16
CA GLU A 68 -2.13 11.37 17.59
C GLU A 68 -3.23 12.40 17.96
N LEU A 69 -3.81 13.11 16.99
CA LEU A 69 -4.77 14.19 17.25
C LEU A 69 -6.18 13.70 17.58
N CYS A 70 -6.43 12.39 17.45
CA CYS A 70 -7.59 11.74 18.00
C CYS A 70 -7.09 10.45 18.67
N GLU A 71 -7.44 10.23 19.94
CA GLU A 71 -7.24 8.97 20.65
C GLU A 71 -8.45 8.03 20.42
N PRO A 72 -8.53 7.25 19.33
CA PRO A 72 -9.25 5.99 19.37
C PRO A 72 -8.25 4.83 19.48
N ASP A 73 -8.60 3.83 20.29
CA ASP A 73 -7.98 2.50 20.24
C ASP A 73 -8.28 1.89 18.84
N VAL A 74 -7.47 2.22 17.84
CA VAL A 74 -7.58 1.67 16.49
C VAL A 74 -6.94 0.30 16.46
N ARG A 75 -7.71 -0.70 16.07
CA ARG A 75 -7.21 -2.04 15.76
C ARG A 75 -7.06 -2.17 14.26
N ALA A 76 -5.94 -2.69 13.80
CA ALA A 76 -5.70 -2.90 12.39
C ALA A 76 -5.12 -4.29 12.10
N PHE A 77 -5.41 -4.80 10.91
CA PHE A 77 -4.90 -6.07 10.45
C PHE A 77 -4.85 -6.16 8.92
N PHE A 78 -3.93 -6.97 8.40
CA PHE A 78 -3.87 -7.32 6.99
C PHE A 78 -5.07 -8.15 6.56
N THR A 79 -5.49 -7.92 5.32
CA THR A 79 -6.57 -8.67 4.64
C THR A 79 -6.01 -9.49 3.48
N TYR A 80 -4.98 -8.98 2.80
CA TYR A 80 -4.30 -9.69 1.72
C TYR A 80 -2.90 -9.10 1.47
N ALA A 81 -2.09 -9.86 0.74
CA ALA A 81 -0.87 -9.36 0.10
C ALA A 81 -0.85 -9.79 -1.36
N THR A 82 -0.42 -8.89 -2.24
CA THR A 82 -0.28 -9.17 -3.69
C THR A 82 1.09 -8.81 -4.18
N SER A 83 1.51 -9.44 -5.26
CA SER A 83 2.70 -9.07 -6.04
C SER A 83 2.29 -8.84 -7.48
N ASP A 84 2.88 -7.83 -8.12
CA ASP A 84 2.70 -7.58 -9.55
C ASP A 84 3.63 -8.43 -10.44
N GLU A 85 4.60 -9.13 -9.84
CA GLU A 85 5.43 -10.13 -10.50
C GLU A 85 5.00 -11.56 -10.09
N PRO A 86 5.11 -12.58 -10.98
CA PRO A 86 4.81 -13.96 -10.64
C PRO A 86 5.73 -14.52 -9.54
N ARG A 87 5.21 -15.45 -8.72
CA ARG A 87 5.90 -16.14 -7.62
C ARG A 87 7.27 -16.78 -7.98
N ASN A 88 7.45 -17.12 -9.25
CA ASN A 88 8.71 -17.68 -9.71
C ASN A 88 8.97 -17.15 -11.13
N ASP A 89 10.04 -16.39 -11.29
CA ASP A 89 10.53 -15.98 -12.60
C ASP A 89 11.76 -16.82 -12.96
N THR A 90 11.96 -17.05 -14.25
CA THR A 90 13.05 -17.92 -14.72
C THR A 90 14.41 -17.26 -14.53
N GLY A 91 15.34 -17.85 -13.77
CA GLY A 91 16.75 -17.42 -13.89
C GLY A 91 17.83 -17.89 -12.90
N ASP A 92 17.50 -18.39 -11.72
CA ASP A 92 18.52 -18.53 -10.66
C ASP A 92 18.33 -19.75 -9.74
N GLY A 93 17.20 -20.43 -9.85
CA GLY A 93 16.92 -21.65 -9.12
C GLY A 93 16.64 -21.36 -7.66
N ASN A 94 15.37 -21.22 -7.29
CA ASN A 94 14.91 -21.40 -5.92
C ASN A 94 13.40 -21.62 -5.83
N THR A 95 13.05 -22.16 -4.66
CA THR A 95 11.77 -22.72 -4.20
C THR A 95 11.12 -21.83 -3.13
N GLU A 96 11.37 -20.52 -3.13
CA GLU A 96 10.91 -19.61 -2.07
C GLU A 96 9.70 -18.79 -2.55
N ASP A 97 8.73 -18.59 -1.67
CA ASP A 97 7.54 -17.78 -1.92
C ASP A 97 7.88 -16.31 -1.62
N ASP A 98 7.63 -15.38 -2.55
CA ASP A 98 7.98 -13.96 -2.34
C ASP A 98 7.10 -13.25 -1.31
N ILE A 99 5.93 -13.82 -1.03
CA ILE A 99 5.04 -13.46 0.07
C ILE A 99 4.90 -14.72 0.92
N ALA A 100 5.35 -14.66 2.17
CA ALA A 100 5.32 -15.76 3.10
C ALA A 100 4.78 -15.32 4.46
N ASN A 101 4.38 -16.29 5.29
CA ASN A 101 4.00 -16.08 6.68
C ASN A 101 3.00 -14.92 6.90
N LEU A 102 2.07 -14.70 5.97
CA LEU A 102 1.06 -13.65 6.11
C LEU A 102 0.12 -13.97 7.28
N THR A 103 0.16 -13.13 8.31
CA THR A 103 -0.72 -13.16 9.47
C THR A 103 -1.60 -11.91 9.49
N CYS A 104 -2.40 -11.75 10.55
CA CYS A 104 -3.19 -10.54 10.75
C CYS A 104 -2.31 -9.29 10.94
N ASP A 105 -1.14 -9.45 11.53
CA ASP A 105 -0.31 -8.35 12.02
C ASP A 105 1.05 -8.28 11.33
N SER A 106 1.43 -9.29 10.56
CA SER A 106 2.74 -9.36 9.92
C SER A 106 2.72 -10.06 8.56
N VAL A 107 3.72 -9.75 7.73
CA VAL A 107 3.97 -10.43 6.46
C VAL A 107 5.47 -10.48 6.20
N ASP A 108 5.93 -11.60 5.65
CA ASP A 108 7.30 -11.75 5.16
C ASP A 108 7.34 -11.51 3.65
N LEU A 109 8.14 -10.54 3.21
CA LEU A 109 8.31 -10.18 1.80
C LEU A 109 9.75 -10.38 1.35
N LEU A 110 9.95 -10.93 0.15
CA LEU A 110 11.27 -11.08 -0.42
C LEU A 110 11.72 -9.77 -1.08
N SER A 111 12.92 -9.30 -0.73
CA SER A 111 13.63 -8.25 -1.46
C SER A 111 14.25 -8.86 -2.73
N GLU A 112 13.39 -9.24 -3.66
CA GLU A 112 13.71 -9.77 -4.98
C GLU A 112 12.78 -9.10 -6.00
N ARG A 113 13.21 -9.13 -7.26
CA ARG A 113 12.47 -8.61 -8.41
C ARG A 113 13.02 -9.21 -9.68
N LYS A 114 12.28 -9.10 -10.78
CA LYS A 114 12.78 -9.41 -12.12
C LYS A 114 13.99 -8.54 -12.45
N GLY A 115 15.06 -9.17 -12.95
CA GLY A 115 16.30 -8.50 -13.34
C GLY A 115 16.09 -7.34 -14.32
N ASN A 116 15.19 -7.49 -15.29
CA ASN A 116 14.85 -6.50 -16.32
C ASN A 116 13.50 -5.78 -16.06
N GLY A 117 12.92 -5.93 -14.86
CA GLY A 117 11.66 -5.29 -14.46
C GLY A 117 11.82 -3.82 -14.06
N ASP A 118 10.70 -3.20 -13.74
CA ASP A 118 10.49 -1.80 -13.37
C ASP A 118 10.31 -1.60 -11.85
N ALA A 119 11.00 -2.44 -11.08
CA ALA A 119 10.79 -2.74 -9.65
C ALA A 119 9.67 -3.77 -9.45
N ARG A 120 9.75 -4.51 -8.34
CA ARG A 120 8.60 -5.26 -7.86
C ARG A 120 7.74 -4.36 -7.00
N VAL A 121 6.41 -4.50 -7.11
CA VAL A 121 5.44 -3.84 -6.26
C VAL A 121 4.61 -4.89 -5.53
N TYR A 122 4.66 -4.85 -4.20
CA TYR A 122 3.68 -5.51 -3.36
C TYR A 122 2.60 -4.52 -2.92
N ASN A 123 1.34 -4.94 -2.96
CA ASN A 123 0.25 -4.21 -2.31
C ASN A 123 -0.29 -5.05 -1.14
N LEU A 124 -0.17 -4.51 0.07
CA LEU A 124 -0.67 -5.09 1.31
C LEU A 124 -2.00 -4.41 1.64
N GLY A 125 -3.10 -5.14 1.48
CA GLY A 125 -4.42 -4.66 1.89
C GLY A 125 -4.59 -4.80 3.38
N PHE A 126 -5.13 -3.79 4.05
CA PHE A 126 -5.43 -3.85 5.47
C PHE A 126 -6.78 -3.21 5.79
N ARG A 127 -7.29 -3.53 6.98
CA ARG A 127 -8.47 -2.92 7.58
C ARG A 127 -8.12 -2.35 8.94
N ALA A 128 -8.57 -1.14 9.21
CA ALA A 128 -8.54 -0.52 10.54
C ALA A 128 -9.97 -0.33 11.08
N ILE A 129 -10.12 -0.47 12.39
CA ILE A 129 -11.40 -0.45 13.10
C ILE A 129 -11.24 0.41 14.36
N ASP A 130 -12.12 1.41 14.54
CA ASP A 130 -12.17 2.21 15.76
C ASP A 130 -12.98 1.52 16.88
N ASP A 131 -12.96 2.12 18.07
CA ASP A 131 -13.66 1.62 19.26
C ASP A 131 -15.20 1.68 19.14
N MET A 132 -15.72 2.47 18.20
CA MET A 132 -17.14 2.57 17.86
C MET A 132 -17.57 1.58 16.75
N GLY A 133 -16.62 0.81 16.20
CA GLY A 133 -16.85 -0.15 15.12
C GLY A 133 -16.85 0.47 13.71
N GLY A 134 -16.44 1.72 13.56
CA GLY A 134 -16.15 2.33 12.27
C GLY A 134 -14.95 1.67 11.61
N THR A 135 -15.09 1.28 10.34
CA THR A 135 -14.05 0.56 9.59
C THR A 135 -13.54 1.34 8.40
N ILE A 136 -12.24 1.23 8.14
CA ILE A 136 -11.56 1.75 6.95
C ILE A 136 -10.73 0.63 6.32
N ASP A 137 -10.79 0.52 4.99
CA ASP A 137 -9.88 -0.32 4.21
C ASP A 137 -8.80 0.55 3.54
N GLY A 138 -7.57 0.06 3.46
CA GLY A 138 -6.49 0.74 2.77
C GLY A 138 -5.45 -0.21 2.18
N VAL A 139 -4.47 0.37 1.48
CA VAL A 139 -3.39 -0.36 0.83
C VAL A 139 -2.05 0.28 1.19
N CYS A 140 -1.16 -0.54 1.73
CA CYS A 140 0.22 -0.23 2.00
C CYS A 140 1.08 -0.76 0.84
N ARG A 141 1.88 0.10 0.22
CA ARG A 141 2.66 -0.25 -0.96
C ARG A 141 4.10 -0.54 -0.54
N VAL A 142 4.62 -1.68 -0.98
CA VAL A 142 6.02 -2.05 -0.76
C VAL A 142 6.70 -2.21 -2.11
N ILE A 143 7.88 -1.62 -2.28
CA ILE A 143 8.61 -1.63 -3.55
C ILE A 143 9.99 -2.25 -3.38
N VAL A 144 10.43 -2.97 -4.41
CA VAL A 144 11.80 -3.49 -4.52
C VAL A 144 12.45 -2.88 -5.75
N PRO A 145 13.14 -1.72 -5.65
CA PRO A 145 13.64 -1.02 -6.82
C PRO A 145 14.83 -1.73 -7.49
N HIS A 146 15.04 -1.40 -8.77
CA HIS A 146 16.23 -1.87 -9.50
C HIS A 146 17.52 -1.27 -9.00
N ASP A 147 17.48 0.04 -8.78
CA ASP A 147 18.59 0.88 -8.40
C ASP A 147 18.05 2.08 -7.63
N GLN A 148 18.91 2.75 -6.85
CA GLN A 148 18.53 3.97 -6.12
C GLN A 148 18.58 5.23 -7.01
N GLY A 149 18.48 5.07 -8.33
CA GLY A 149 18.49 6.16 -9.31
C GLY A 149 17.17 6.93 -9.40
N GLY A 150 16.18 6.62 -8.56
CA GLY A 150 14.91 7.34 -8.47
C GLY A 150 13.94 7.06 -9.60
N LYS A 151 14.02 5.88 -10.24
CA LYS A 151 13.00 5.44 -11.18
C LYS A 151 11.70 5.21 -10.41
N VAL A 152 10.59 5.70 -10.96
CA VAL A 152 9.26 5.48 -10.40
C VAL A 152 8.89 4.01 -10.58
N PRO A 153 8.62 3.25 -9.49
CA PRO A 153 8.11 1.89 -9.59
C PRO A 153 6.79 1.86 -10.36
N VAL A 154 6.61 0.85 -11.20
CA VAL A 154 5.38 0.66 -11.97
C VAL A 154 4.70 -0.60 -11.43
N ASP A 155 3.46 -0.44 -10.97
CA ASP A 155 2.60 -1.57 -10.62
C ASP A 155 1.94 -2.09 -11.92
N SER A 156 2.39 -3.25 -12.37
CA SER A 156 1.92 -3.88 -13.61
C SER A 156 0.58 -4.63 -13.45
N GLY A 157 0.02 -4.62 -12.24
CA GLY A 157 -1.20 -5.32 -11.86
C GLY A 157 -0.90 -6.68 -11.20
N GLU A 158 -1.84 -7.12 -10.36
CA GLU A 158 -1.72 -8.36 -9.59
C GLU A 158 -1.40 -9.59 -10.45
N ALA A 159 -0.21 -10.16 -10.27
CA ALA A 159 0.17 -11.43 -10.83
C ALA A 159 -0.26 -12.59 -9.93
N TYR A 160 -0.18 -12.42 -8.61
CA TYR A 160 -0.72 -13.35 -7.62
C TYR A 160 -1.04 -12.67 -6.27
N ARG A 161 -1.77 -13.41 -5.43
CA ARG A 161 -2.30 -12.97 -4.14
C ARG A 161 -2.21 -14.08 -3.10
N GLU A 162 -1.88 -13.67 -1.88
CA GLU A 162 -2.09 -14.45 -0.67
C GLU A 162 -3.17 -13.75 0.17
N GLU A 163 -4.16 -14.51 0.64
CA GLU A 163 -5.19 -14.00 1.54
C GLU A 163 -4.70 -14.12 2.98
N ALA A 164 -4.93 -13.08 3.78
CA ALA A 164 -4.70 -13.17 5.21
C ALA A 164 -5.69 -14.18 5.84
N PRO A 165 -5.37 -14.78 7.00
CA PRO A 165 -6.36 -15.55 7.75
C PRO A 165 -7.57 -14.67 8.14
N ASP A 166 -8.66 -15.29 8.56
CA ASP A 166 -9.80 -14.57 9.12
C ASP A 166 -9.39 -13.89 10.43
N CYS A 167 -9.08 -12.59 10.35
CA CYS A 167 -8.74 -11.75 11.48
C CYS A 167 -10.03 -11.21 12.10
N GLU A 168 -10.39 -11.73 13.27
CA GLU A 168 -11.51 -11.17 14.04
C GLU A 168 -11.12 -9.78 14.58
N PRO A 169 -12.03 -8.78 14.54
CA PRO A 169 -11.82 -7.46 15.11
C PRO A 169 -11.42 -7.48 16.58
#